data_AF-A0A536FCF2-F1
#
_entry.id   AF-A0A536FCF2-F1
#
_cell.length_a   1.000
_cell.length_b   1.000
_cell.length_c   1.000
_cell.angle_alpha   90.00
_cell.angle_beta   90.00
_cell.angle_gamma   90.00
#
_symmetry.space_group_name_H-M   'P 1'
#
loop_
_entity.id
_entity.type
_entity.pdbx_description
1 polymer ?
#
loop_
_entity_poly.entity_id
_entity_poly.type
_entity_poly.pdbx_seq_one_letter_code
_entity_poly.pdbx_strand_id
1 'polypeptide(L)'
;MSPLNRVTALAAALLLISACGGPSGGGGGGVAQETSAETVGSNSSDFAGMQKCPESGTWDNYLKAEQDKDPSQYDTDKKDLDDLKAAGANDTYVAVYAASSSDCGKFGADTPSGKVAQIYTIRFKDQASASANFKVHQKDFHLSDSDLENIKSAGGTVKQGGETGLGDNSVLVEFSIAGQSFYAAFWQKDKFEVAIITFNVPTTDSESATKKVSDRIK
;
A
#
# COMPACT_ATOMS: atom_id res chain seq x y z
N MET A 1 -27.61 54.98 -26.32
CA MET A 1 -28.75 54.05 -26.22
C MET A 1 -28.84 53.56 -24.78
N SER A 2 -29.86 54.04 -24.07
CA SER A 2 -30.45 53.46 -22.85
C SER A 2 -31.99 53.63 -23.03
N PRO A 3 -32.92 52.96 -22.31
CA PRO A 3 -32.78 51.95 -21.24
C PRO A 3 -33.79 50.75 -21.29
N LEU A 4 -33.66 49.83 -20.33
CA LEU A 4 -34.65 49.00 -19.58
C LEU A 4 -35.99 48.50 -20.21
N ASN A 5 -36.29 47.22 -19.96
CA ASN A 5 -37.59 46.69 -19.45
C ASN A 5 -37.35 45.25 -18.92
N ARG A 6 -37.43 44.87 -17.63
CA ARG A 6 -38.49 44.89 -16.60
C ARG A 6 -39.79 44.19 -16.99
N VAL A 7 -39.95 42.93 -16.55
CA VAL A 7 -41.22 42.41 -16.02
C VAL A 7 -40.93 41.63 -14.74
N THR A 8 -41.67 42.02 -13.71
CA THR A 8 -41.64 41.59 -12.31
C THR A 8 -42.94 40.82 -12.02
N ALA A 9 -42.90 39.71 -11.29
CA ALA A 9 -43.99 39.19 -10.44
C ALA A 9 -43.55 37.84 -9.82
N LEU A 10 -43.79 37.51 -8.55
CA LEU A 10 -44.41 38.19 -7.42
C LEU A 10 -43.92 37.50 -6.13
N ALA A 11 -43.98 38.24 -5.03
CA ALA A 11 -43.55 37.89 -3.70
C ALA A 11 -44.30 36.70 -3.06
N ALA A 12 -43.60 36.00 -2.17
CA ALA A 12 -44.16 35.57 -0.89
C ALA A 12 -43.06 35.66 0.19
N ALA A 13 -43.12 36.74 0.96
CA ALA A 13 -42.53 36.85 2.30
C ALA A 13 -43.41 35.99 3.25
N LEU A 14 -43.03 35.43 4.38
CA LEU A 14 -42.13 35.79 5.47
C LEU A 14 -41.84 34.49 6.24
N LEU A 15 -40.70 34.42 6.94
CA LEU A 15 -40.68 34.22 8.40
C LEU A 15 -39.23 34.32 8.87
N LEU A 16 -38.93 35.49 9.45
CA LEU A 16 -37.76 35.71 10.28
C LEU A 16 -37.97 34.97 11.60
N ILE A 17 -37.03 34.09 11.95
CA ILE A 17 -36.71 33.81 13.35
C ILE A 17 -35.20 33.94 13.48
N SER A 18 -34.77 35.12 13.92
CA SER A 18 -33.47 35.35 14.52
C SER A 18 -33.48 34.79 15.94
N ALA A 19 -32.64 33.78 16.22
CA ALA A 19 -32.25 33.44 17.58
C ALA A 19 -30.85 32.80 17.59
N CYS A 20 -29.89 33.61 18.05
CA CYS A 20 -28.73 33.29 18.89
C CYS A 20 -27.96 31.98 18.66
N GLY A 21 -26.73 32.15 18.15
CA GLY A 21 -25.50 31.68 18.79
C GLY A 21 -25.51 30.28 19.41
N GLY A 22 -25.11 29.30 18.61
CA GLY A 22 -24.54 28.03 19.04
C GLY A 22 -23.77 27.44 17.84
N PRO A 23 -22.58 26.83 18.02
CA PRO A 23 -21.87 26.22 16.91
C PRO A 23 -22.60 24.92 16.53
N SER A 24 -23.60 25.04 15.67
CA SER A 24 -24.28 23.93 15.04
C SER A 24 -23.47 23.44 13.85
N GLY A 25 -23.13 22.16 13.91
CA GLY A 25 -22.55 21.40 12.81
C GLY A 25 -23.37 21.58 11.55
N GLY A 26 -22.71 22.07 10.51
CA GLY A 26 -23.13 21.93 9.12
C GLY A 26 -22.53 20.64 8.59
N GLY A 27 -23.33 19.57 8.56
CA GLY A 27 -23.04 18.37 7.79
C GLY A 27 -23.01 18.71 6.30
N GLY A 28 -21.86 19.18 5.82
CA GLY A 28 -21.49 19.01 4.44
C GLY A 28 -21.30 17.51 4.23
N GLY A 29 -22.17 16.89 3.42
CA GLY A 29 -21.97 15.54 2.92
C GLY A 29 -20.69 15.51 2.08
N GLY A 30 -19.55 15.43 2.75
CA GLY A 30 -18.27 15.14 2.13
C GLY A 30 -18.38 13.72 1.58
N VAL A 31 -18.29 13.58 0.26
CA VAL A 31 -18.00 12.29 -0.35
C VAL A 31 -16.75 11.78 0.36
N ALA A 32 -16.86 10.71 1.13
CA ALA A 32 -15.72 10.14 1.81
C ALA A 32 -14.67 9.83 0.74
N GLN A 33 -13.53 10.53 0.81
CA GLN A 33 -12.43 10.28 -0.13
C GLN A 33 -12.05 8.81 0.01
N GLU A 34 -12.14 8.08 -1.10
CA GLU A 34 -11.79 6.67 -1.13
C GLU A 34 -10.32 6.51 -0.70
N THR A 35 -10.04 5.56 0.18
CA THR A 35 -8.67 5.29 0.64
C THR A 35 -7.78 5.02 -0.58
N SER A 36 -6.63 5.70 -0.67
CA SER A 36 -5.66 5.49 -1.76
C SER A 36 -4.56 4.52 -1.34
N ALA A 37 -3.90 3.91 -2.31
CA ALA A 37 -2.75 3.04 -2.09
C ALA A 37 -1.62 3.78 -1.33
N GLU A 38 -1.38 5.05 -1.66
CA GLU A 38 -0.41 5.90 -0.94
C GLU A 38 -0.77 6.03 0.54
N THR A 39 -2.03 6.34 0.86
CA THR A 39 -2.44 6.57 2.26
C THR A 39 -2.34 5.31 3.12
N VAL A 40 -2.39 4.13 2.51
CA VAL A 40 -2.22 2.83 3.19
C VAL A 40 -0.75 2.52 3.41
N GLY A 41 0.08 2.63 2.35
CA GLY A 41 1.47 2.16 2.34
C GLY A 41 2.54 3.18 2.75
N SER A 42 2.25 4.49 2.73
CA SER A 42 3.26 5.54 2.97
C SER A 42 3.09 6.23 4.33
N ASN A 43 3.75 5.71 5.37
CA ASN A 43 3.93 6.42 6.63
C ASN A 43 5.32 6.15 7.26
N SER A 44 6.17 7.18 7.33
CA SER A 44 7.53 7.04 7.86
C SER A 44 7.60 6.64 9.34
N SER A 45 6.52 6.84 10.11
CA SER A 45 6.46 6.41 11.52
C SER A 45 6.27 4.90 11.70
N ASP A 46 6.05 4.16 10.63
CA ASP A 46 5.99 2.69 10.68
C ASP A 46 7.37 2.08 10.91
N PHE A 47 8.44 2.75 10.45
CA PHE A 47 9.82 2.25 10.48
C PHE A 47 10.74 3.25 11.19
N ALA A 48 10.83 3.13 12.52
CA ALA A 48 11.64 4.02 13.34
C ALA A 48 13.14 3.99 12.94
N GLY A 49 13.73 5.17 12.77
CA GLY A 49 15.13 5.31 12.39
C GLY A 49 15.43 5.05 10.91
N MET A 50 14.40 4.94 10.07
CA MET A 50 14.53 4.80 8.62
C MET A 50 13.96 6.02 7.91
N GLN A 51 14.49 6.33 6.72
CA GLN A 51 14.06 7.45 5.88
C GLN A 51 13.39 6.91 4.62
N LYS A 52 12.41 7.67 4.10
CA LYS A 52 11.75 7.33 2.83
C LYS A 52 12.75 7.53 1.68
N CYS A 53 12.92 6.50 0.85
CA CYS A 53 13.81 6.54 -0.28
C CYS A 53 13.19 7.30 -1.48
N PRO A 54 14.01 7.96 -2.32
CA PRO A 54 13.52 8.78 -3.43
C PRO A 54 12.69 8.06 -4.49
N GLU A 55 12.90 6.75 -4.67
CA GLU A 55 12.13 5.89 -5.59
C GLU A 55 10.70 5.61 -5.10
N SER A 56 10.37 5.95 -3.86
CA SER A 56 9.01 5.79 -3.34
C SER A 56 8.03 6.66 -4.10
N GLY A 57 6.89 6.10 -4.49
CA GLY A 57 5.85 6.83 -5.21
C GLY A 57 4.83 5.90 -5.84
N THR A 58 4.13 6.38 -6.87
CA THR A 58 3.37 5.48 -7.76
C THR A 58 4.30 4.42 -8.35
N TRP A 59 3.77 3.24 -8.67
CA TRP A 59 4.59 2.17 -9.25
C TRP A 59 5.30 2.62 -10.54
N ASP A 60 4.64 3.42 -11.40
CA ASP A 60 5.28 3.99 -12.59
C ASP A 60 6.47 4.92 -12.29
N ASN A 61 6.58 5.51 -11.08
CA ASN A 61 7.76 6.29 -10.67
C ASN A 61 8.87 5.39 -10.14
N TYR A 62 8.51 4.35 -9.39
CA TYR A 62 9.44 3.31 -8.94
C TYR A 62 10.12 2.62 -10.14
N LEU A 63 9.33 2.21 -11.15
CA LEU A 63 9.86 1.57 -12.38
C LEU A 63 10.81 2.48 -13.17
N LYS A 64 10.60 3.81 -13.17
CA LYS A 64 11.56 4.72 -13.81
C LYS A 64 12.91 4.72 -13.11
N ALA A 65 12.92 4.69 -11.78
CA ALA A 65 14.16 4.63 -11.01
C ALA A 65 14.87 3.28 -11.19
N GLU A 66 14.09 2.21 -11.36
CA GLU A 66 14.57 0.86 -11.59
C GLU A 66 15.14 0.66 -12.99
N GLN A 67 14.48 1.19 -14.03
CA GLN A 67 14.95 1.10 -15.43
C GLN A 67 16.40 1.58 -15.60
N ASP A 68 16.78 2.63 -14.88
CA ASP A 68 18.12 3.21 -14.94
C ASP A 68 19.18 2.38 -14.18
N LYS A 69 18.77 1.57 -13.19
CA LYS A 69 19.66 0.94 -12.21
C LYS A 69 19.71 -0.59 -12.31
N ASP A 70 18.58 -1.23 -12.54
CA ASP A 70 18.43 -2.67 -12.75
C ASP A 70 17.40 -2.96 -13.86
N PRO A 71 17.84 -2.93 -15.13
CA PRO A 71 16.95 -3.19 -16.26
C PRO A 71 16.29 -4.58 -16.24
N SER A 72 16.88 -5.56 -15.56
CA SER A 72 16.37 -6.94 -15.52
C SER A 72 15.22 -7.08 -14.53
N GLN A 73 15.34 -6.43 -13.38
CA GLN A 73 14.25 -6.27 -12.42
C GLN A 73 13.14 -5.45 -13.09
N TYR A 74 13.49 -4.36 -13.80
CA TYR A 74 12.50 -3.47 -14.44
C TYR A 74 11.54 -4.22 -15.37
N ASP A 75 12.07 -5.07 -16.26
CA ASP A 75 11.23 -5.81 -17.20
C ASP A 75 10.24 -6.75 -16.48
N THR A 76 10.65 -7.29 -15.32
CA THR A 76 9.82 -8.15 -14.50
C THR A 76 8.75 -7.34 -13.78
N ASP A 77 9.12 -6.29 -13.07
CA ASP A 77 8.20 -5.49 -12.26
C ASP A 77 7.24 -4.69 -13.16
N LYS A 78 7.68 -4.33 -14.37
CA LYS A 78 6.82 -3.74 -15.40
C LYS A 78 5.77 -4.73 -15.88
N LYS A 79 6.13 -6.00 -16.06
CA LYS A 79 5.19 -7.05 -16.42
C LYS A 79 4.18 -7.29 -15.29
N ASP A 80 4.63 -7.34 -14.04
CA ASP A 80 3.75 -7.51 -12.88
C ASP A 80 2.76 -6.33 -12.78
N LEU A 81 3.22 -5.08 -12.96
CA LEU A 81 2.32 -3.92 -13.00
C LEU A 81 1.28 -4.01 -14.14
N ASP A 82 1.66 -4.48 -15.31
CA ASP A 82 0.72 -4.66 -16.43
C ASP A 82 -0.31 -5.75 -16.14
N ASP A 83 0.11 -6.86 -15.55
CA ASP A 83 -0.77 -7.97 -15.16
C ASP A 83 -1.74 -7.51 -14.04
N LEU A 84 -1.26 -6.73 -13.07
CA LEU A 84 -2.10 -6.10 -12.03
C LEU A 84 -3.15 -5.16 -12.64
N LYS A 85 -2.74 -4.30 -13.58
CA LYS A 85 -3.66 -3.40 -14.30
C LYS A 85 -4.72 -4.20 -15.07
N ALA A 86 -4.32 -5.29 -15.74
CA ALA A 86 -5.24 -6.19 -16.43
C ALA A 86 -6.22 -6.89 -15.47
N ALA A 87 -5.77 -7.22 -14.26
CA ALA A 87 -6.60 -7.78 -13.18
C ALA A 87 -7.53 -6.74 -12.53
N GLY A 88 -7.41 -5.46 -12.87
CA GLY A 88 -8.29 -4.39 -12.40
C GLY A 88 -7.72 -3.53 -11.28
N ALA A 89 -6.40 -3.53 -11.08
CA ALA A 89 -5.72 -2.52 -10.27
C ALA A 89 -5.97 -1.12 -10.86
N ASN A 90 -6.32 -0.15 -10.00
CA ASN A 90 -6.64 1.22 -10.39
C ASN A 90 -5.86 2.29 -9.62
N ASP A 91 -5.11 1.89 -8.59
CA ASP A 91 -4.22 2.75 -7.83
C ASP A 91 -3.10 1.90 -7.23
N THR A 92 -1.85 2.32 -7.40
CA THR A 92 -0.67 1.57 -6.96
C THR A 92 0.34 2.50 -6.32
N TYR A 93 0.99 2.01 -5.26
CA TYR A 93 2.00 2.75 -4.55
C TYR A 93 3.09 1.83 -4.02
N VAL A 94 4.34 2.25 -4.19
CA VAL A 94 5.52 1.58 -3.62
C VAL A 94 6.18 2.54 -2.64
N ALA A 95 6.26 2.14 -1.38
CA ALA A 95 7.04 2.84 -0.37
C ALA A 95 8.32 2.06 -0.09
N VAL A 96 9.46 2.73 -0.16
CA VAL A 96 10.75 2.16 0.22
C VAL A 96 11.31 3.01 1.36
N TYR A 97 11.70 2.36 2.44
CA TYR A 97 12.36 2.99 3.59
C TYR A 97 13.70 2.32 3.84
N ALA A 98 14.72 3.10 4.16
CA ALA A 98 16.06 2.58 4.46
C ALA A 98 16.69 3.31 5.66
N ALA A 99 17.52 2.61 6.43
CA ALA A 99 18.31 3.25 7.49
C ALA A 99 19.34 4.23 6.91
N SER A 100 19.94 3.90 5.76
CA SER A 100 20.92 4.71 5.04
C SER A 100 20.45 4.98 3.62
N SER A 101 20.72 6.18 3.09
CA SER A 101 20.46 6.50 1.69
C SER A 101 21.26 5.64 0.71
N SER A 102 22.37 5.02 1.16
CA SER A 102 23.16 4.06 0.38
C SER A 102 22.44 2.73 0.12
N ASP A 103 21.41 2.41 0.91
CA ASP A 103 20.57 1.23 0.69
C ASP A 103 19.31 1.56 -0.14
N CYS A 104 19.08 2.83 -0.50
CA CYS A 104 18.02 3.22 -1.43
C CYS A 104 18.39 2.88 -2.89
N GLY A 105 17.41 2.41 -3.65
CA GLY A 105 17.57 1.94 -5.03
C GLY A 105 18.15 0.53 -5.14
N LYS A 106 18.11 -0.25 -4.05
CA LYS A 106 18.32 -1.70 -4.08
C LYS A 106 16.97 -2.36 -4.34
N PHE A 107 16.75 -2.74 -5.60
CA PHE A 107 15.51 -3.34 -6.08
C PHE A 107 15.65 -4.87 -6.06
N GLY A 108 14.69 -5.59 -5.46
CA GLY A 108 14.44 -7.04 -5.61
C GLY A 108 15.53 -8.08 -5.30
N ALA A 109 16.83 -7.79 -5.41
CA ALA A 109 17.89 -8.80 -5.50
C ALA A 109 19.10 -8.59 -4.57
N ASP A 110 19.37 -7.36 -4.15
CA ASP A 110 20.52 -7.08 -3.28
C ASP A 110 20.14 -7.27 -1.81
N THR A 111 20.91 -8.09 -1.09
CA THR A 111 20.82 -8.12 0.37
C THR A 111 21.32 -6.77 0.91
N PRO A 112 20.45 -5.93 1.51
CA PRO A 112 20.88 -4.62 1.96
C PRO A 112 21.84 -4.74 3.14
N SER A 113 22.79 -3.81 3.23
CA SER A 113 23.77 -3.80 4.33
C SER A 113 23.18 -3.28 5.63
N GLY A 114 22.07 -2.54 5.54
CA GLY A 114 21.32 -2.00 6.67
C GLY A 114 19.86 -2.43 6.65
N LYS A 115 19.04 -1.73 7.44
CA LYS A 115 17.59 -1.94 7.48
C LYS A 115 16.95 -1.39 6.21
N VAL A 116 16.12 -2.20 5.56
CA VAL A 116 15.28 -1.79 4.43
C VAL A 116 13.88 -2.35 4.61
N ALA A 117 12.88 -1.57 4.21
CA ALA A 117 11.49 -1.96 4.16
C ALA A 117 10.90 -1.52 2.82
N GLN A 118 10.24 -2.44 2.12
CA GLN A 118 9.53 -2.19 0.88
C GLN A 118 8.06 -2.55 1.10
N ILE A 119 7.17 -1.65 0.71
CA ILE A 119 5.73 -1.80 0.87
C ILE A 119 5.08 -1.55 -0.48
N TYR A 120 4.48 -2.58 -1.03
CA TYR A 120 3.69 -2.51 -2.24
C TYR A 120 2.23 -2.47 -1.84
N THR A 121 1.49 -1.47 -2.30
CA THR A 121 0.07 -1.34 -2.03
C THR A 121 -0.68 -1.17 -3.35
N ILE A 122 -1.67 -2.02 -3.56
CA ILE A 122 -2.46 -2.07 -4.79
C ILE A 122 -3.91 -2.02 -4.41
N ARG A 123 -4.63 -1.06 -4.97
CA ARG A 123 -6.08 -1.00 -4.88
C ARG A 123 -6.67 -1.47 -6.21
N PHE A 124 -7.64 -2.36 -6.11
CA PHE A 124 -8.41 -2.87 -7.22
C PHE A 124 -9.76 -2.17 -7.30
N LYS A 125 -10.41 -2.29 -8.46
CA LYS A 125 -11.78 -1.80 -8.68
C LYS A 125 -12.79 -2.37 -7.68
N ASP A 126 -12.58 -3.62 -7.22
CA ASP A 126 -13.45 -4.32 -6.27
C ASP A 126 -12.70 -5.43 -5.50
N GLN A 127 -13.28 -5.89 -4.40
CA GLN A 127 -12.74 -6.94 -3.54
C GLN A 127 -12.60 -8.28 -4.27
N ALA A 128 -13.50 -8.58 -5.20
CA ALA A 128 -13.46 -9.82 -5.96
C ALA A 128 -12.20 -9.89 -6.84
N SER A 129 -11.84 -8.76 -7.47
CA SER A 129 -10.64 -8.62 -8.29
C SER A 129 -9.37 -8.75 -7.44
N ALA A 130 -9.31 -8.07 -6.29
CA ALA A 130 -8.19 -8.21 -5.35
C ALA A 130 -8.04 -9.66 -4.84
N SER A 131 -9.15 -10.28 -4.43
CA SER A 131 -9.16 -11.67 -3.94
C SER A 131 -8.77 -12.69 -5.02
N ALA A 132 -9.18 -12.45 -6.27
CA ALA A 132 -8.79 -13.27 -7.41
C ALA A 132 -7.31 -13.10 -7.74
N ASN A 133 -6.79 -11.86 -7.73
CA ASN A 133 -5.39 -11.58 -8.03
C ASN A 133 -4.45 -12.21 -6.99
N PHE A 134 -4.74 -12.09 -5.70
CA PHE A 134 -3.94 -12.70 -4.62
C PHE A 134 -3.77 -14.21 -4.77
N LYS A 135 -4.73 -14.90 -5.41
CA LYS A 135 -4.70 -16.35 -5.63
C LYS A 135 -3.89 -16.76 -6.86
N VAL A 136 -3.39 -15.79 -7.63
CA VAL A 136 -2.49 -16.00 -8.77
C VAL A 136 -1.05 -15.81 -8.31
N HIS A 137 -0.14 -16.60 -8.87
CA HIS A 137 1.28 -16.53 -8.53
C HIS A 137 1.99 -15.36 -9.24
N GLN A 138 1.97 -14.16 -8.66
CA GLN A 138 2.84 -13.05 -9.08
C GLN A 138 4.10 -12.96 -8.21
N LYS A 139 5.26 -12.62 -8.81
CA LYS A 139 6.58 -12.74 -8.17
C LYS A 139 6.69 -11.93 -6.87
N ASP A 140 6.14 -10.72 -6.85
CA ASP A 140 6.28 -9.80 -5.71
C ASP A 140 5.16 -9.92 -4.66
N PHE A 141 4.11 -10.71 -4.92
CA PHE A 141 2.97 -10.88 -4.02
C PHE A 141 2.70 -12.33 -3.62
N HIS A 142 3.51 -13.25 -4.13
CA HIS A 142 3.25 -14.66 -3.94
C HIS A 142 4.56 -15.44 -3.79
N LEU A 143 4.54 -16.35 -2.82
CA LEU A 143 5.54 -17.40 -2.66
C LEU A 143 4.90 -18.72 -3.06
N SER A 144 5.51 -19.47 -3.97
CA SER A 144 4.97 -20.79 -4.36
C SER A 144 4.94 -21.72 -3.15
N ASP A 145 4.12 -22.78 -3.20
CA ASP A 145 4.11 -23.79 -2.13
C ASP A 145 5.51 -24.38 -1.91
N SER A 146 6.28 -24.57 -2.98
CA SER A 146 7.68 -24.99 -2.90
C SER A 146 8.58 -23.95 -2.21
N ASP A 147 8.37 -22.65 -2.42
CA ASP A 147 9.12 -21.61 -1.71
C ASP A 147 8.82 -21.65 -0.21
N LEU A 148 7.55 -21.82 0.15
CA LEU A 148 7.11 -21.94 1.54
C LEU A 148 7.68 -23.19 2.23
N GLU A 149 7.70 -24.33 1.53
CA GLU A 149 8.33 -25.56 2.02
C GLU A 149 9.85 -25.41 2.17
N ASN A 150 10.51 -24.75 1.23
CA ASN A 150 11.94 -24.46 1.30
C ASN A 150 12.27 -23.55 2.49
N ILE A 151 11.47 -22.53 2.75
CA ILE A 151 11.62 -21.64 3.91
C ILE A 151 11.48 -22.44 5.21
N LYS A 152 10.44 -23.28 5.35
CA LYS A 152 10.27 -24.16 6.52
C LYS A 152 11.47 -25.08 6.71
N SER A 153 11.96 -25.68 5.63
CA SER A 153 13.11 -26.60 5.65
C SER A 153 14.42 -25.89 6.02
N ALA A 154 14.55 -24.60 5.71
CA ALA A 154 15.66 -23.75 6.12
C ALA A 154 15.55 -23.25 7.58
N GLY A 155 14.54 -23.69 8.34
CA GLY A 155 14.29 -23.27 9.72
C GLY A 155 13.53 -21.94 9.85
N GLY A 156 12.95 -21.46 8.75
CA GLY A 156 12.05 -20.31 8.75
C GLY A 156 10.65 -20.63 9.30
N THR A 157 9.92 -19.57 9.63
CA THR A 157 8.51 -19.61 10.01
C THR A 157 7.65 -19.22 8.82
N VAL A 158 6.56 -19.96 8.62
CA VAL A 158 5.52 -19.64 7.64
C VAL A 158 4.17 -19.73 8.34
N LYS A 159 3.36 -18.67 8.27
CA LYS A 159 1.96 -18.61 8.71
C LYS A 159 1.09 -18.31 7.49
N GLN A 160 -0.08 -18.93 7.39
CA GLN A 160 -1.01 -18.72 6.27
C GLN A 160 -2.45 -18.53 6.78
N GLY A 161 -3.23 -17.76 6.03
CA GLY A 161 -4.63 -17.49 6.32
C GLY A 161 -4.84 -16.88 7.71
N GLY A 162 -5.87 -17.34 8.43
CA GLY A 162 -6.23 -16.78 9.74
C GLY A 162 -5.10 -16.78 10.78
N GLU A 163 -4.09 -17.66 10.66
CA GLU A 163 -2.94 -17.70 11.57
C GLU A 163 -2.04 -16.46 11.47
N THR A 164 -2.08 -15.73 10.36
CA THR A 164 -1.31 -14.48 10.19
C THR A 164 -1.90 -13.31 10.98
N GLY A 165 -3.19 -13.38 11.33
CA GLY A 165 -3.95 -12.24 11.85
C GLY A 165 -4.34 -11.18 10.80
N LEU A 166 -4.07 -11.42 9.50
CA LEU A 166 -4.35 -10.48 8.40
C LEU A 166 -5.58 -10.88 7.56
N GLY A 167 -6.15 -12.07 7.79
CA GLY A 167 -7.32 -12.60 7.09
C GLY A 167 -7.01 -13.87 6.28
N ASP A 168 -8.03 -14.48 5.66
CA ASP A 168 -7.89 -15.78 4.99
C ASP A 168 -6.96 -15.75 3.78
N ASN A 169 -6.94 -14.63 3.05
CA ASN A 169 -6.02 -14.39 1.95
C ASN A 169 -4.75 -13.72 2.46
N SER A 170 -3.89 -14.49 3.12
CA SER A 170 -2.63 -13.96 3.61
C SER A 170 -1.56 -15.03 3.80
N VAL A 171 -0.30 -14.58 3.70
CA VAL A 171 0.91 -15.36 3.95
C VAL A 171 1.88 -14.46 4.70
N LEU A 172 2.52 -15.00 5.73
CA LEU A 172 3.59 -14.35 6.46
C LEU A 172 4.75 -15.32 6.56
N VAL A 173 5.95 -14.87 6.19
CA VAL A 173 7.19 -15.64 6.30
C VAL A 173 8.25 -14.87 7.05
N GLU A 174 9.05 -15.60 7.81
CA GLU A 174 10.19 -15.06 8.54
C GLU A 174 11.33 -16.06 8.50
N PHE A 175 12.54 -15.59 8.26
CA PHE A 175 13.71 -16.43 8.41
C PHE A 175 14.94 -15.57 8.67
N SER A 176 16.05 -16.22 9.00
CA SER A 176 17.33 -15.56 9.16
C SER A 176 18.42 -16.37 8.49
N ILE A 177 19.26 -15.70 7.69
CA ILE A 177 20.41 -16.31 7.02
C ILE A 177 21.65 -15.50 7.41
N ALA A 178 22.66 -16.18 7.95
CA ALA A 178 23.93 -15.55 8.35
C ALA A 178 23.77 -14.31 9.26
N GLY A 179 22.77 -14.33 10.15
CA GLY A 179 22.49 -13.23 11.09
C GLY A 179 21.68 -12.06 10.50
N GLN A 180 21.28 -12.13 9.22
CA GLN A 180 20.41 -11.16 8.60
C GLN A 180 18.96 -11.61 8.70
N SER A 181 18.09 -10.75 9.24
CA SER A 181 16.67 -11.04 9.37
C SER A 181 15.93 -10.72 8.07
N PHE A 182 15.00 -11.61 7.70
CA PHE A 182 14.05 -11.39 6.64
C PHE A 182 12.64 -11.60 7.18
N TYR A 183 11.73 -10.71 6.79
CA TYR A 183 10.31 -10.82 7.04
C TYR A 183 9.58 -10.41 5.77
N ALA A 184 8.58 -11.19 5.36
CA ALA A 184 7.63 -10.77 4.34
C ALA A 184 6.19 -11.12 4.75
N ALA A 185 5.27 -10.21 4.50
CA ALA A 185 3.84 -10.43 4.65
C ALA A 185 3.13 -10.01 3.37
N PHE A 186 2.29 -10.90 2.86
CA PHE A 186 1.44 -10.68 1.69
C PHE A 186 0.00 -10.90 2.14
N TRP A 187 -0.88 -9.96 1.85
CA TRP A 187 -2.29 -10.13 2.20
C TRP A 187 -3.21 -9.34 1.31
N GLN A 188 -4.44 -9.83 1.22
CA GLN A 188 -5.57 -9.12 0.65
C GLN A 188 -6.56 -8.73 1.75
N LYS A 189 -7.02 -7.48 1.72
CA LYS A 189 -8.08 -6.97 2.60
C LYS A 189 -8.94 -5.97 1.84
N ASP A 190 -10.25 -6.19 1.84
CA ASP A 190 -11.20 -5.46 0.99
C ASP A 190 -10.70 -5.35 -0.46
N LYS A 191 -10.67 -4.16 -1.07
CA LYS A 191 -10.20 -3.97 -2.45
C LYS A 191 -8.67 -3.90 -2.58
N PHE A 192 -7.92 -4.17 -1.51
CA PHE A 192 -6.47 -4.00 -1.50
C PHE A 192 -5.73 -5.31 -1.45
N GLU A 193 -4.60 -5.35 -2.14
CA GLU A 193 -3.53 -6.30 -1.97
C GLU A 193 -2.28 -5.55 -1.52
N VAL A 194 -1.56 -6.10 -0.55
CA VAL A 194 -0.40 -5.46 0.05
C VAL A 194 0.71 -6.49 0.27
N ALA A 195 1.93 -6.09 -0.05
CA ALA A 195 3.14 -6.78 0.36
C ALA A 195 3.98 -5.85 1.23
N ILE A 196 4.49 -6.37 2.34
CA ILE A 196 5.57 -5.75 3.11
C ILE A 196 6.73 -6.71 3.13
N ILE A 197 7.91 -6.25 2.72
CA ILE A 197 9.16 -7.00 2.71
C ILE A 197 10.18 -6.18 3.50
N THR A 198 10.80 -6.79 4.50
CA THR A 198 11.81 -6.10 5.32
C THR A 198 13.06 -6.95 5.48
N PHE A 199 14.20 -6.27 5.46
CA PHE A 199 15.53 -6.83 5.67
C PHE A 199 16.20 -6.15 6.85
N ASN A 200 16.81 -6.93 7.74
CA ASN A 200 17.50 -6.46 8.95
C ASN A 200 16.64 -5.62 9.90
N VAL A 201 15.31 -5.63 9.72
CA VAL A 201 14.34 -5.04 10.64
C VAL A 201 13.95 -6.12 11.67
N PRO A 202 13.86 -5.80 12.97
CA PRO A 202 13.36 -6.75 13.96
C PRO A 202 11.95 -7.22 13.61
N THR A 203 11.68 -8.53 13.71
CA THR A 203 10.35 -9.12 13.43
C THR A 203 9.22 -8.34 14.12
N THR A 204 9.40 -7.97 15.40
CA THR A 204 8.37 -7.24 16.16
C THR A 204 8.03 -5.89 15.56
N ASP A 205 9.01 -5.21 14.98
CA ASP A 205 8.82 -3.92 14.32
C ASP A 205 8.11 -4.13 12.96
N SER A 206 8.51 -5.18 12.22
CA SER A 206 7.87 -5.55 10.95
C SER A 206 6.40 -5.96 11.16
N GLU A 207 6.09 -6.81 12.14
CA GLU A 207 4.70 -7.17 12.49
C GLU A 207 3.88 -5.94 12.92
N SER A 208 4.47 -5.02 13.68
CA SER A 208 3.82 -3.77 14.07
C SER A 208 3.49 -2.89 12.86
N ALA A 209 4.43 -2.76 11.92
CA ALA A 209 4.23 -2.03 10.68
C ALA A 209 3.14 -2.67 9.81
N THR A 210 3.17 -4.00 9.63
CA THR A 210 2.15 -4.77 8.91
C THR A 210 0.77 -4.55 9.49
N LYS A 211 0.62 -4.59 10.82
CA LYS A 211 -0.65 -4.30 11.47
C LYS A 211 -1.12 -2.87 11.19
N LYS A 212 -0.25 -1.87 11.33
CA LYS A 212 -0.60 -0.45 11.08
C LYS A 212 -1.03 -0.22 9.62
N VAL A 213 -0.34 -0.83 8.65
CA VAL A 213 -0.70 -0.74 7.24
C VAL A 213 -2.06 -1.41 7.00
N SER A 214 -2.29 -2.60 7.56
CA SER A 214 -3.59 -3.28 7.45
C SER A 214 -4.73 -2.49 8.11
N ASP A 215 -4.48 -1.83 9.25
CA ASP A 215 -5.46 -0.99 9.95
C ASP A 215 -5.86 0.27 9.14
N ARG A 216 -5.03 0.72 8.19
CA ARG A 216 -5.33 1.84 7.31
C ARG A 216 -6.26 1.47 6.15
N ILE A 217 -6.43 0.18 5.87
CA ILE A 217 -7.40 -0.33 4.88
C ILE A 217 -8.79 -0.29 5.51
N LYS A 218 -9.72 0.43 4.86
CA LYS A 218 -11.10 0.65 5.29
C LYS A 218 -12.07 -0.12 4.42
#